data_AF-N9LWF5-F1
#
_entry.id   AF-N9LWF5-F1
#
_cell.length_a   1.000
_cell.length_b   1.000
_cell.length_c   1.000
_cell.angle_alpha   90.00
_cell.angle_beta   90.00
_cell.angle_gamma   90.00
#
_symmetry.space_group_name_H-M   'P 1'
#
loop_
_entity.id
_entity.type
_entity.pdbx_description
1 polymer ?
#
loop_
_entity_poly.entity_id
_entity_poly.type
_entity_poly.pdbx_seq_one_letter_code
_entity_poly.pdbx_strand_id
1 'polypeptide(L)'
;MELSNLSVWFFSTLGSAGVLVGIGYFSKDIILKYYEKKINIKFEKEMEEFRQSIREKESHIALINSYLTDLEANRSKVRNDKQLIAAEDCLKLIKVLKKTNLLIEILIRLNFKKIYAEKRELELQGMSEQLFRDCNIENILREVKELDVNFLDLYLDSESLNNLRIFQGITFFAIILITAFKDKTTEFLRKENNEIVKSIIKYLPDSKKSFEEYGDEHMFVWHNYFAEKTLNSLRSFVNGEKNNVDIINIQKITTAARKNYSDLPSDLKIQRS
;
A
#
# COMPACT_ATOMS: atom_id res chain seq x y z
N MET A 1 8.75 -107.95 -14.33
CA MET A 1 8.88 -107.46 -12.95
C MET A 1 9.02 -105.94 -13.00
N GLU A 2 7.98 -105.21 -13.46
CA GLU A 2 8.05 -103.74 -13.64
C GLU A 2 6.78 -102.99 -13.20
N LEU A 3 5.63 -103.66 -13.03
CA LEU A 3 4.39 -103.01 -12.60
C LEU A 3 4.33 -102.65 -11.09
N SER A 4 5.12 -103.32 -10.23
CA SER A 4 5.06 -103.09 -8.77
C SER A 4 5.76 -101.80 -8.32
N ASN A 5 6.77 -101.33 -9.05
CA ASN A 5 7.51 -100.10 -8.69
C ASN A 5 6.75 -98.84 -9.08
N LEU A 6 5.99 -98.87 -10.20
CA LEU A 6 5.21 -97.74 -10.66
C LEU A 6 4.03 -97.45 -9.71
N SER A 7 3.34 -98.48 -9.22
CA SER A 7 2.21 -98.31 -8.30
C SER A 7 2.65 -97.79 -6.93
N VAL A 8 3.76 -98.32 -6.38
CA VAL A 8 4.29 -97.85 -5.09
C VAL A 8 4.78 -96.41 -5.17
N TRP A 9 5.42 -96.02 -6.29
CA TRP A 9 5.79 -94.64 -6.54
C TRP A 9 4.57 -93.73 -6.73
N PHE A 10 3.53 -94.20 -7.44
CA PHE A 10 2.31 -93.43 -7.65
C PHE A 10 1.53 -93.19 -6.34
N PHE A 11 1.38 -94.20 -5.49
CA PHE A 11 0.70 -94.07 -4.19
C PHE A 11 1.54 -93.30 -3.16
N SER A 12 2.87 -93.40 -3.18
CA SER A 12 3.71 -92.59 -2.30
C SER A 12 3.71 -91.11 -2.74
N THR A 13 3.68 -90.85 -4.05
CA THR A 13 3.58 -89.50 -4.61
C THR A 13 2.19 -88.90 -4.39
N LEU A 14 1.10 -89.68 -4.54
CA LEU A 14 -0.26 -89.22 -4.19
C LEU A 14 -0.43 -89.01 -2.69
N GLY A 15 0.13 -89.90 -1.85
CA GLY A 15 0.06 -89.77 -0.40
C GLY A 15 0.80 -88.53 0.09
N SER A 16 2.01 -88.29 -0.40
CA SER A 16 2.79 -87.09 -0.08
C SER A 16 2.16 -85.81 -0.64
N ALA A 17 1.64 -85.82 -1.86
CA ALA A 17 0.88 -84.70 -2.42
C ALA A 17 -0.41 -84.42 -1.62
N GLY A 18 -1.15 -85.46 -1.23
CA GLY A 18 -2.36 -85.35 -0.41
C GLY A 18 -2.08 -84.80 0.99
N VAL A 19 -0.97 -85.22 1.62
CA VAL A 19 -0.52 -84.65 2.90
C VAL A 19 -0.10 -83.19 2.74
N LEU A 20 0.59 -82.82 1.66
CA LEU A 20 0.96 -81.42 1.38
C LEU A 20 -0.25 -80.53 1.11
N VAL A 21 -1.25 -81.03 0.37
CA VAL A 21 -2.52 -80.34 0.15
C VAL A 21 -3.32 -80.21 1.45
N GLY A 22 -3.34 -81.25 2.28
CA GLY A 22 -3.98 -81.23 3.60
C GLY A 22 -3.32 -80.24 4.56
N ILE A 23 -2.00 -80.26 4.66
CA ILE A 23 -1.22 -79.29 5.45
C ILE A 23 -1.46 -77.88 4.91
N GLY A 24 -1.43 -77.70 3.58
CA GLY A 24 -1.71 -76.42 2.93
C GLY A 24 -3.12 -75.90 3.25
N TYR A 25 -4.13 -76.76 3.24
CA TYR A 25 -5.51 -76.39 3.55
C TYR A 25 -5.69 -75.98 5.02
N PHE A 26 -5.14 -76.74 5.96
CA PHE A 26 -5.21 -76.41 7.40
C PHE A 26 -4.35 -75.21 7.79
N SER A 27 -3.21 -75.02 7.15
CA SER A 27 -2.32 -73.90 7.43
C SER A 27 -2.73 -72.60 6.72
N LYS A 28 -3.54 -72.68 5.64
CA LYS A 28 -4.03 -71.51 4.90
C LYS A 28 -4.72 -70.49 5.79
N ASP A 29 -5.63 -70.92 6.67
CA ASP A 29 -6.37 -70.00 7.54
C ASP A 29 -5.50 -69.36 8.62
N ILE A 30 -4.48 -70.07 9.11
CA ILE A 30 -3.53 -69.57 10.10
C ILE A 30 -2.59 -68.55 9.45
N ILE A 31 -2.08 -68.87 8.26
CA ILE A 31 -1.21 -68.02 7.46
C ILE A 31 -1.95 -66.75 7.04
N LEU A 32 -3.16 -66.87 6.49
CA LEU A 32 -3.98 -65.73 6.08
C LEU A 32 -4.31 -64.81 7.27
N LYS A 33 -4.77 -65.36 8.40
CA LYS A 33 -5.05 -64.54 9.61
C LYS A 33 -3.80 -63.86 10.15
N TYR A 34 -2.63 -64.50 10.09
CA TYR A 34 -1.37 -63.89 10.53
C TYR A 34 -0.95 -62.74 9.60
N TYR A 35 -1.06 -62.93 8.28
CA TYR A 35 -0.76 -61.88 7.30
C TYR A 35 -1.78 -60.74 7.37
N GLU A 36 -3.08 -61.02 7.42
CA GLU A 36 -4.15 -60.02 7.58
C GLU A 36 -3.95 -59.19 8.86
N LYS A 37 -3.67 -59.83 10.00
CA LYS A 37 -3.42 -59.11 11.24
C LYS A 37 -2.19 -58.21 11.15
N LYS A 38 -1.10 -58.70 10.56
CA LYS A 38 0.14 -57.92 10.39
C LYS A 38 -0.02 -56.78 9.40
N ILE A 39 -0.76 -57.01 8.31
CA ILE A 39 -1.11 -56.03 7.29
C ILE A 39 -2.01 -54.94 7.89
N ASN A 40 -3.07 -55.31 8.60
CA ASN A 40 -4.00 -54.36 9.22
C ASN A 40 -3.31 -53.50 10.28
N ILE A 41 -2.50 -54.09 11.18
CA ILE A 41 -1.77 -53.33 12.20
C ILE A 41 -0.78 -52.36 11.55
N LYS A 42 -0.09 -52.78 10.49
CA LYS A 42 0.87 -51.92 9.78
C LYS A 42 0.16 -50.78 9.05
N PHE A 43 -0.94 -51.06 8.34
CA PHE A 43 -1.74 -50.04 7.67
C PHE A 43 -2.42 -49.08 8.65
N GLU A 44 -2.93 -49.57 9.78
CA GLU A 44 -3.55 -48.75 10.82
C GLU A 44 -2.52 -47.82 11.45
N LYS A 45 -1.32 -48.33 11.76
CA LYS A 45 -0.22 -47.52 12.27
C LYS A 45 0.26 -46.48 11.25
N GLU A 46 0.46 -46.87 9.98
CA GLU A 46 0.84 -45.92 8.92
C GLU A 46 -0.25 -44.87 8.66
N MET A 47 -1.54 -45.24 8.77
CA MET A 47 -2.65 -44.29 8.65
C MET A 47 -2.76 -43.35 9.85
N GLU A 48 -2.46 -43.83 11.06
CA GLU A 48 -2.42 -43.00 12.27
C GLU A 48 -1.27 -42.01 12.21
N GLU A 49 -0.07 -42.46 11.84
CA GLU A 49 1.10 -41.60 11.59
C GLU A 49 0.83 -40.59 10.47
N PHE A 50 0.15 -41.00 9.39
CA PHE A 50 -0.25 -40.11 8.31
C PHE A 50 -1.26 -39.05 8.79
N ARG A 51 -2.31 -39.44 9.53
CA ARG A 51 -3.29 -38.51 10.12
C ARG A 51 -2.63 -37.55 11.11
N GLN A 52 -1.71 -38.02 11.92
CA GLN A 52 -0.94 -37.18 12.83
C GLN A 52 -0.09 -36.17 12.05
N SER A 53 0.60 -36.60 10.98
CA SER A 53 1.39 -35.72 10.13
C SER A 53 0.54 -34.65 9.42
N ILE A 54 -0.72 -34.95 9.08
CA ILE A 54 -1.66 -33.97 8.53
C ILE A 54 -2.05 -32.95 9.61
N ARG A 55 -2.42 -33.40 10.81
CA ARG A 55 -2.77 -32.49 11.92
C ARG A 55 -1.62 -31.56 12.31
N GLU A 56 -0.39 -32.08 12.33
CA GLU A 56 0.81 -31.29 12.57
C GLU A 56 1.01 -30.24 11.47
N LYS A 57 0.90 -30.64 10.18
CA LYS A 57 0.98 -29.70 9.05
C LYS A 57 -0.11 -28.62 9.10
N GLU A 58 -1.34 -28.97 9.47
CA GLU A 58 -2.43 -27.99 9.63
C GLU A 58 -2.17 -27.01 10.77
N SER A 59 -1.66 -27.51 11.90
CA SER A 59 -1.22 -26.67 13.03
C SER A 59 -0.12 -25.70 12.61
N HIS A 60 0.87 -26.17 11.83
CA HIS A 60 1.92 -25.32 11.27
C HIS A 60 1.36 -24.26 10.31
N ILE A 61 0.40 -24.62 9.44
CA ILE A 61 -0.25 -23.66 8.54
C ILE A 61 -1.03 -22.60 9.34
N ALA A 62 -1.77 -23.00 10.37
CA ALA A 62 -2.49 -22.07 11.23
C ALA A 62 -1.54 -21.09 11.94
N LEU A 63 -0.42 -21.58 12.45
CA LEU A 63 0.64 -20.78 13.07
C LEU A 63 1.27 -19.79 12.08
N ILE A 64 1.56 -20.22 10.85
CA ILE A 64 2.07 -19.33 9.78
C ILE A 64 1.06 -18.23 9.48
N ASN A 65 -0.23 -18.58 9.34
CA ASN A 65 -1.29 -17.61 9.07
C ASN A 65 -1.44 -16.58 10.21
N SER A 66 -1.35 -17.01 11.48
CA SER A 66 -1.37 -16.06 12.60
C SER A 66 -0.15 -15.14 12.57
N TYR A 67 1.05 -15.67 12.32
CA TYR A 67 2.25 -14.84 12.19
C TYR A 67 2.17 -13.84 11.03
N LEU A 68 1.63 -14.25 9.88
CA LEU A 68 1.42 -13.35 8.74
C LEU A 68 0.43 -12.24 9.09
N THR A 69 -0.68 -12.59 9.74
CA THR A 69 -1.68 -11.60 10.18
C THR A 69 -1.08 -10.61 11.17
N ASP A 70 -0.28 -11.09 12.14
CA ASP A 70 0.39 -10.23 13.12
C ASP A 70 1.45 -9.33 12.48
N LEU A 71 2.24 -9.86 11.53
CA LEU A 71 3.20 -9.07 10.75
C LEU A 71 2.51 -7.99 9.93
N GLU A 72 1.39 -8.30 9.29
CA GLU A 72 0.58 -7.35 8.53
C GLU A 72 -0.03 -6.28 9.44
N ALA A 73 -0.59 -6.66 10.58
CA ALA A 73 -1.13 -5.72 11.56
C ALA A 73 -0.04 -4.76 12.07
N ASN A 74 1.14 -5.30 12.40
CA ASN A 74 2.29 -4.51 12.81
C ASN A 74 2.78 -3.58 11.69
N ARG A 75 2.86 -4.09 10.45
CA ARG A 75 3.24 -3.28 9.28
C ARG A 75 2.22 -2.16 9.02
N SER A 76 0.93 -2.44 9.14
CA SER A 76 -0.12 -1.45 8.99
C SER A 76 -0.03 -0.39 10.08
N LYS A 77 0.25 -0.79 11.33
CA LYS A 77 0.46 0.14 12.44
C LYS A 77 1.65 1.07 12.16
N VAL A 78 2.81 0.50 11.81
CA VAL A 78 4.00 1.28 11.46
C VAL A 78 3.73 2.21 10.28
N ARG A 79 3.01 1.74 9.26
CA ARG A 79 2.59 2.58 8.12
C ARG A 79 1.74 3.75 8.59
N ASN A 80 0.70 3.51 9.39
CA ASN A 80 -0.17 4.56 9.92
C ASN A 80 0.60 5.57 10.77
N ASP A 81 1.54 5.11 11.61
CA ASP A 81 2.41 5.98 12.39
C ASP A 81 3.27 6.88 11.48
N LYS A 82 3.84 6.33 10.41
CA LYS A 82 4.61 7.12 9.42
C LYS A 82 3.72 8.11 8.65
N GLN A 83 2.49 7.72 8.33
CA GLN A 83 1.49 8.60 7.72
C GLN A 83 1.12 9.78 8.62
N LEU A 84 0.97 9.54 9.94
CA LEU A 84 0.74 10.59 10.92
C LEU A 84 1.93 11.57 11.00
N ILE A 85 3.16 11.06 11.08
CA ILE A 85 4.36 11.92 11.09
C ILE A 85 4.43 12.76 9.80
N ALA A 86 4.15 12.16 8.64
CA ALA A 86 4.13 12.90 7.37
C ALA A 86 3.04 13.97 7.35
N ALA A 87 1.86 13.70 7.92
CA ALA A 87 0.79 14.67 8.05
C ALA A 87 1.18 15.85 8.97
N GLU A 88 1.87 15.57 10.08
CA GLU A 88 2.41 16.60 10.98
C GLU A 88 3.46 17.47 10.29
N ASP A 89 4.40 16.87 9.55
CA ASP A 89 5.43 17.61 8.83
C ASP A 89 4.82 18.45 7.69
N CYS A 90 3.80 17.93 7.01
CA CYS A 90 3.03 18.72 6.05
C CYS A 90 2.32 19.91 6.72
N LEU A 91 1.76 19.73 7.92
CA LEU A 91 1.13 20.81 8.68
C LEU A 91 2.16 21.88 9.08
N LYS A 92 3.36 21.48 9.51
CA LYS A 92 4.48 22.39 9.80
C LYS A 92 4.82 23.19 8.54
N LEU A 93 4.99 22.52 7.40
CA LEU A 93 5.28 23.17 6.12
C LEU A 93 4.23 24.21 5.75
N ILE A 94 2.93 23.88 5.85
CA ILE A 94 1.84 24.82 5.59
C ILE A 94 1.93 26.03 6.53
N LYS A 95 2.19 25.80 7.83
CA LYS A 95 2.32 26.87 8.82
C LYS A 95 3.47 27.82 8.49
N VAL A 96 4.62 27.28 8.05
CA VAL A 96 5.78 28.07 7.63
C VAL A 96 5.44 28.90 6.39
N LEU A 97 4.86 28.30 5.36
CA LEU A 97 4.52 28.99 4.12
C LEU A 97 3.43 30.05 4.30
N LYS A 98 2.46 29.83 5.20
CA LYS A 98 1.44 30.85 5.56
C LYS A 98 2.02 32.12 6.18
N LYS A 99 3.28 32.12 6.64
CA LYS A 99 3.98 33.36 7.04
C LYS A 99 4.10 34.35 5.86
N THR A 100 4.00 33.87 4.63
CA THR A 100 3.98 34.70 3.40
C THR A 100 2.60 35.26 3.05
N ASN A 101 1.54 35.00 3.83
CA ASN A 101 0.19 35.47 3.50
C ASN A 101 0.11 36.98 3.25
N LEU A 102 0.80 37.79 4.07
CA LEU A 102 0.85 39.25 3.87
C LEU A 102 1.42 39.61 2.49
N LEU A 103 2.48 38.91 2.08
CA LEU A 103 3.09 39.09 0.77
C LEU A 103 2.10 38.77 -0.34
N ILE A 104 1.41 37.64 -0.24
CA ILE A 104 0.41 37.20 -1.22
C ILE A 104 -0.74 38.20 -1.34
N GLU A 105 -1.27 38.67 -0.21
CA GLU A 105 -2.36 39.67 -0.19
C GLU A 105 -1.96 40.99 -0.86
N ILE A 106 -0.70 41.40 -0.74
CA ILE A 106 -0.19 42.58 -1.44
C ILE A 106 -0.08 42.30 -2.93
N LEU A 107 0.46 41.15 -3.34
CA LEU A 107 0.59 40.78 -4.74
C LEU A 107 -0.79 40.69 -5.43
N ILE A 108 -1.83 40.19 -4.77
CA ILE A 108 -3.20 40.15 -5.31
C ILE A 108 -3.71 41.57 -5.69
N ARG A 109 -3.29 42.60 -4.95
CA ARG A 109 -3.74 43.98 -5.17
C ARG A 109 -2.92 44.73 -6.23
N LEU A 110 -1.80 44.16 -6.67
CA LEU A 110 -0.97 44.78 -7.70
C LEU A 110 -1.61 44.60 -9.08
N ASN A 111 -1.61 45.67 -9.88
CA ASN A 111 -2.00 45.61 -11.28
C ASN A 111 -0.78 45.28 -12.14
N PHE A 112 -0.47 44.00 -12.28
CA PHE A 112 0.70 43.52 -13.04
C PHE A 112 0.70 43.96 -14.50
N LYS A 113 -0.48 43.96 -15.16
CA LYS A 113 -0.63 44.47 -16.53
C LYS A 113 -0.11 45.91 -16.66
N LYS A 114 -0.49 46.79 -15.72
CA LYS A 114 -0.03 48.18 -15.70
C LYS A 114 1.47 48.29 -15.38
N ILE A 115 1.94 47.53 -14.38
CA ILE A 115 3.35 47.52 -13.95
C ILE A 115 4.27 47.16 -15.12
N TYR A 116 3.95 46.12 -15.87
CA TYR A 116 4.76 45.68 -17.00
C TYR A 116 4.64 46.60 -18.23
N ALA A 117 3.45 47.13 -18.52
CA ALA A 117 3.24 48.04 -19.65
C ALA A 117 3.99 49.37 -19.46
N GLU A 118 3.99 49.92 -18.24
CA GLU A 118 4.61 51.21 -17.92
C GLU A 118 6.09 51.07 -17.52
N LYS A 119 6.66 49.85 -17.52
CA LYS A 119 8.02 49.54 -17.07
C LYS A 119 8.32 50.06 -15.65
N ARG A 120 7.33 49.95 -14.76
CA ARG A 120 7.38 50.44 -13.38
C ARG A 120 7.91 49.41 -12.40
N GLU A 121 8.53 48.33 -12.88
CA GLU A 121 9.06 47.28 -12.00
C GLU A 121 10.10 47.83 -11.02
N LEU A 122 10.87 48.85 -11.44
CA LEU A 122 11.86 49.54 -10.60
C LEU A 122 11.22 50.38 -9.49
N GLU A 123 9.99 50.85 -9.67
CA GLU A 123 9.24 51.58 -8.63
C GLU A 123 8.82 50.66 -7.47
N LEU A 124 8.77 49.34 -7.71
CA LEU A 124 8.42 48.34 -6.69
C LEU A 124 9.62 47.94 -5.82
N GLN A 125 10.85 48.32 -6.17
CA GLN A 125 12.06 47.88 -5.46
C GLN A 125 11.98 48.17 -3.95
N GLY A 126 11.64 49.41 -3.57
CA GLY A 126 11.58 49.81 -2.16
C GLY A 126 10.53 49.03 -1.37
N MET A 127 9.36 48.80 -1.98
CA MET A 127 8.30 47.97 -1.40
C MET A 127 8.77 46.51 -1.26
N SER A 128 9.40 45.95 -2.29
CA SER A 128 9.90 44.58 -2.29
C SER A 128 11.01 44.36 -1.26
N GLU A 129 11.93 45.31 -1.11
CA GLU A 129 12.95 45.28 -0.05
C GLU A 129 12.33 45.27 1.35
N GLN A 130 11.32 46.12 1.56
CA GLN A 130 10.61 46.16 2.84
C GLN A 130 9.87 44.84 3.10
N LEU A 131 9.11 44.34 2.13
CA LEU A 131 8.36 43.08 2.29
C LEU A 131 9.26 41.87 2.50
N PHE A 132 10.42 41.84 1.84
CA PHE A 132 11.40 40.78 2.02
C PHE A 132 11.91 40.72 3.47
N ARG A 133 12.15 41.88 4.08
CA ARG A 133 12.55 42.01 5.49
C ARG A 133 11.39 41.72 6.45
N ASP A 134 10.26 42.37 6.26
CA ASP A 134 9.10 42.30 7.17
C ASP A 134 8.49 40.88 7.22
N CYS A 135 8.45 40.17 6.09
CA CYS A 135 8.01 38.78 6.04
C CYS A 135 9.11 37.78 6.44
N ASN A 136 10.33 38.25 6.71
CA ASN A 136 11.49 37.43 7.06
C ASN A 136 11.71 36.24 6.09
N ILE A 137 11.74 36.55 4.79
CA ILE A 137 11.75 35.53 3.71
C ILE A 137 12.94 34.58 3.84
N GLU A 138 14.12 35.08 4.24
CA GLU A 138 15.31 34.24 4.45
C GLU A 138 15.07 33.13 5.48
N ASN A 139 14.43 33.48 6.59
CA ASN A 139 14.12 32.49 7.62
C ASN A 139 13.07 31.48 7.15
N ILE A 140 12.06 31.92 6.39
CA ILE A 140 11.06 31.02 5.79
C ILE A 140 11.74 29.99 4.88
N LEU A 141 12.62 30.44 3.99
CA LEU A 141 13.35 29.55 3.09
C LEU A 141 14.25 28.55 3.83
N ARG A 142 14.86 28.99 4.94
CA ARG A 142 15.65 28.10 5.82
C ARG A 142 14.77 27.06 6.49
N GLU A 143 13.66 27.45 7.12
CA GLU A 143 12.72 26.53 7.79
C GLU A 143 12.15 25.50 6.80
N VAL A 144 11.85 25.91 5.56
CA VAL A 144 11.40 25.00 4.50
C VAL A 144 12.48 23.99 4.12
N LYS A 145 13.74 24.42 4.01
CA LYS A 145 14.86 23.55 3.62
C LYS A 145 15.14 22.45 4.66
N GLU A 146 14.82 22.70 5.92
CA GLU A 146 14.97 21.73 7.01
C GLU A 146 13.90 20.61 6.98
N LEU A 147 12.82 20.78 6.22
CA LEU A 147 11.74 19.80 6.11
C LEU A 147 12.01 18.79 4.99
N ASP A 148 11.87 17.50 5.30
CA ASP A 148 12.03 16.42 4.32
C ASP A 148 10.77 16.26 3.46
N VAL A 149 10.76 16.92 2.30
CA VAL A 149 9.65 16.84 1.34
C VAL A 149 9.52 15.44 0.73
N ASN A 150 10.62 14.67 0.62
CA ASN A 150 10.57 13.32 0.06
C ASN A 150 9.81 12.36 0.99
N PHE A 151 9.91 12.59 2.29
CA PHE A 151 9.14 11.83 3.28
C PHE A 151 7.63 12.03 3.10
N LEU A 152 7.20 13.25 2.76
CA LEU A 152 5.80 13.56 2.47
C LEU A 152 5.31 12.78 1.24
N ASP A 153 6.10 12.75 0.17
CA ASP A 153 5.77 12.05 -1.08
C ASP A 153 5.58 10.54 -0.88
N LEU A 154 6.29 9.94 0.08
CA LEU A 154 6.24 8.50 0.33
C LEU A 154 4.98 8.07 1.09
N TYR A 155 4.46 8.93 1.98
CA TYR A 155 3.44 8.53 2.94
C TYR A 155 2.11 9.26 2.79
N LEU A 156 2.05 10.43 2.15
CA LEU A 156 0.80 11.14 1.90
C LEU A 156 0.09 10.65 0.64
N ASP A 157 -1.22 10.83 0.59
CA ASP A 157 -2.03 10.54 -0.58
C ASP A 157 -1.83 11.59 -1.69
N SER A 158 -2.07 11.18 -2.93
CA SER A 158 -1.84 12.03 -4.10
C SER A 158 -2.69 13.31 -4.09
N GLU A 159 -3.87 13.30 -3.48
CA GLU A 159 -4.71 14.49 -3.42
C GLU A 159 -4.11 15.55 -2.50
N SER A 160 -3.68 15.17 -1.30
CA SER A 160 -2.99 16.07 -0.36
C SER A 160 -1.70 16.61 -0.97
N LEU A 161 -0.90 15.75 -1.62
CA LEU A 161 0.33 16.18 -2.29
C LEU A 161 0.08 17.16 -3.43
N ASN A 162 -0.94 16.91 -4.27
CA ASN A 162 -1.23 17.81 -5.39
C ASN A 162 -1.69 19.20 -4.91
N ASN A 163 -2.57 19.25 -3.90
CA ASN A 163 -3.00 20.51 -3.31
C ASN A 163 -1.82 21.27 -2.68
N LEU A 164 -0.97 20.56 -1.94
CA LEU A 164 0.22 21.11 -1.30
C LEU A 164 1.19 21.69 -2.35
N ARG A 165 1.45 20.96 -3.43
CA ARG A 165 2.38 21.38 -4.49
C ARG A 165 1.92 22.64 -5.21
N ILE A 166 0.62 22.77 -5.47
CA ILE A 166 0.08 24.00 -6.08
C ILE A 166 0.21 25.17 -5.11
N PHE A 167 -0.15 24.97 -3.84
CA PHE A 167 0.02 25.98 -2.79
C PHE A 167 1.48 26.44 -2.67
N GLN A 168 2.42 25.48 -2.53
CA GLN A 168 3.86 25.73 -2.51
C GLN A 168 4.34 26.48 -3.74
N GLY A 169 3.90 26.07 -4.93
CA GLY A 169 4.26 26.70 -6.20
C GLY A 169 3.89 28.18 -6.21
N ILE A 170 2.66 28.51 -5.81
CA ILE A 170 2.21 29.91 -5.71
C ILE A 170 3.07 30.68 -4.70
N THR A 171 3.35 30.11 -3.52
CA THR A 171 4.17 30.76 -2.50
C THR A 171 5.60 31.02 -2.99
N PHE A 172 6.26 30.03 -3.60
CA PHE A 172 7.62 30.20 -4.09
C PHE A 172 7.68 31.18 -5.26
N PHE A 173 6.70 31.17 -6.15
CA PHE A 173 6.65 32.17 -7.20
C PHE A 173 6.51 33.58 -6.62
N ALA A 174 5.68 33.78 -5.60
CA ALA A 174 5.58 35.07 -4.90
C ALA A 174 6.92 35.52 -4.31
N ILE A 175 7.65 34.61 -3.67
CA ILE A 175 8.99 34.88 -3.13
C ILE A 175 9.97 35.25 -4.24
N ILE A 176 10.00 34.47 -5.33
CA ILE A 176 10.86 34.71 -6.50
C ILE A 176 10.57 36.08 -7.11
N LEU A 177 9.30 36.40 -7.29
CA LEU A 177 8.83 37.65 -7.87
C LEU A 177 9.30 38.86 -7.03
N ILE A 178 9.11 38.81 -5.72
CA ILE A 178 9.53 39.89 -4.81
C ILE A 178 11.05 39.98 -4.73
N THR A 179 11.76 38.85 -4.76
CA THR A 179 13.22 38.82 -4.82
C THR A 179 13.72 39.45 -6.13
N ALA A 180 13.06 39.17 -7.25
CA ALA A 180 13.41 39.74 -8.55
C ALA A 180 13.18 41.26 -8.60
N PHE A 181 12.08 41.76 -8.02
CA PHE A 181 11.85 43.19 -7.89
C PHE A 181 12.88 43.87 -6.97
N LYS A 182 13.25 43.21 -5.86
CA LYS A 182 14.31 43.66 -4.95
C LYS A 182 15.65 43.79 -5.67
N ASP A 183 16.04 42.77 -6.43
CA ASP A 183 17.36 42.65 -7.06
C ASP A 183 17.41 43.25 -8.47
N LYS A 184 16.30 43.82 -8.96
CA LYS A 184 16.14 44.39 -10.32
C LYS A 184 16.36 43.38 -11.45
N THR A 185 16.09 42.10 -11.20
CA THR A 185 16.30 40.99 -12.14
C THR A 185 15.00 40.54 -12.81
N THR A 186 14.12 41.46 -13.19
CA THR A 186 12.74 41.11 -13.61
C THR A 186 12.61 40.55 -15.02
N GLU A 187 13.70 40.48 -15.79
CA GLU A 187 13.68 40.09 -17.20
C GLU A 187 13.17 38.66 -17.43
N PHE A 188 13.45 37.74 -16.50
CA PHE A 188 13.00 36.34 -16.60
C PHE A 188 11.51 36.15 -16.30
N LEU A 189 10.87 37.10 -15.60
CA LEU A 189 9.45 37.03 -15.24
C LEU A 189 8.52 37.18 -16.45
N ARG A 190 9.05 37.67 -17.58
CA ARG A 190 8.28 37.91 -18.81
C ARG A 190 8.04 36.65 -19.65
N LYS A 191 8.51 35.47 -19.22
CA LYS A 191 8.32 34.21 -19.96
C LYS A 191 6.96 33.57 -19.66
N GLU A 192 6.13 33.47 -20.68
CA GLU A 192 4.73 32.96 -20.72
C GLU A 192 4.51 31.48 -20.36
N ASN A 193 5.39 30.82 -19.59
CA ASN A 193 5.23 29.39 -19.31
C ASN A 193 5.09 29.13 -17.81
N ASN A 194 3.93 29.51 -17.26
CA ASN A 194 3.64 29.27 -15.86
C ASN A 194 3.04 27.86 -15.65
N GLU A 195 3.90 26.90 -15.28
CA GLU A 195 3.48 25.53 -14.95
C GLU A 195 2.49 25.47 -13.78
N ILE A 196 2.52 26.45 -12.87
CA ILE A 196 1.60 26.55 -11.75
C ILE A 196 0.19 26.84 -12.25
N VAL A 197 0.02 27.79 -13.18
CA VAL A 197 -1.28 28.12 -13.81
C VAL A 197 -1.86 26.89 -14.51
N LYS A 198 -1.03 26.14 -15.26
CA LYS A 198 -1.46 24.89 -15.88
C LYS A 198 -1.93 23.86 -14.85
N SER A 199 -1.22 23.76 -13.73
CA SER A 199 -1.58 22.85 -12.63
C SER A 199 -2.90 23.25 -11.96
N ILE A 200 -3.12 24.56 -11.76
CA ILE A 200 -4.39 25.09 -11.24
C ILE A 200 -5.52 24.78 -12.22
N ILE A 201 -5.38 25.10 -13.51
CA ILE A 201 -6.41 24.85 -14.53
C ILE A 201 -6.71 23.35 -14.66
N LYS A 202 -5.69 22.49 -14.60
CA LYS A 202 -5.89 21.03 -14.62
C LYS A 202 -6.76 20.55 -13.45
N TYR A 203 -6.60 21.16 -12.28
CA TYR A 203 -7.30 20.75 -11.07
C TYR A 203 -8.63 21.50 -10.84
N LEU A 204 -8.77 22.69 -11.42
CA LEU A 204 -9.94 23.55 -11.41
C LEU A 204 -10.17 24.11 -12.83
N PRO A 205 -10.80 23.34 -13.74
CA PRO A 205 -10.98 23.76 -15.13
C PRO A 205 -11.71 25.09 -15.29
N ASP A 206 -12.68 25.37 -14.41
CA ASP A 206 -13.46 26.61 -14.42
C ASP A 206 -12.62 27.87 -14.19
N SER A 207 -11.43 27.73 -13.57
CA SER A 207 -10.49 28.84 -13.38
C SER A 207 -9.86 29.33 -14.69
N LYS A 208 -9.94 28.56 -15.78
CA LYS A 208 -9.32 28.92 -17.07
C LYS A 208 -9.75 30.30 -17.55
N LYS A 209 -11.04 30.61 -17.43
CA LYS A 209 -11.61 31.89 -17.86
C LYS A 209 -11.04 33.07 -17.06
N SER A 210 -10.79 32.90 -15.76
CA SER A 210 -10.23 33.98 -14.94
C SER A 210 -8.76 34.26 -15.28
N PHE A 211 -7.99 33.24 -15.62
CA PHE A 211 -6.62 33.44 -16.12
C PHE A 211 -6.59 34.16 -17.48
N GLU A 212 -7.51 33.84 -18.39
CA GLU A 212 -7.62 34.55 -19.68
C GLU A 212 -7.98 36.04 -19.50
N GLU A 213 -8.81 36.37 -18.51
CA GLU A 213 -9.25 37.75 -18.24
C GLU A 213 -8.21 38.56 -17.45
N TYR A 214 -7.65 37.98 -16.39
CA TYR A 214 -6.82 38.70 -15.42
C TYR A 214 -5.31 38.47 -15.58
N GLY A 215 -4.88 37.46 -16.34
CA GLY A 215 -3.47 37.09 -16.51
C GLY A 215 -3.01 36.02 -15.52
N ASP A 216 -1.78 35.53 -15.71
CA ASP A 216 -1.19 34.43 -14.94
C ASP A 216 -1.00 34.78 -13.46
N GLU A 217 -0.74 36.06 -13.14
CA GLU A 217 -0.56 36.54 -11.77
C GLU A 217 -1.84 36.44 -10.94
N HIS A 218 -2.99 36.24 -11.59
CA HIS A 218 -4.24 35.91 -10.90
C HIS A 218 -4.14 34.61 -10.08
N MET A 219 -3.09 33.80 -10.26
CA MET A 219 -2.85 32.59 -9.47
C MET A 219 -2.75 32.87 -7.96
N PHE A 220 -2.33 34.07 -7.55
CA PHE A 220 -2.19 34.42 -6.13
C PHE A 220 -3.53 34.36 -5.37
N VAL A 221 -4.65 34.62 -6.04
CA VAL A 221 -6.01 34.52 -5.45
C VAL A 221 -6.31 33.09 -4.99
N TRP A 222 -5.72 32.08 -5.66
CA TRP A 222 -5.93 30.67 -5.33
C TRP A 222 -5.05 30.16 -4.19
N HIS A 223 -4.13 30.98 -3.65
CA HIS A 223 -3.21 30.57 -2.59
C HIS A 223 -3.93 30.01 -1.35
N ASN A 224 -4.86 30.78 -0.79
CA ASN A 224 -5.61 30.37 0.41
C ASN A 224 -6.53 29.18 0.12
N TYR A 225 -7.13 29.13 -1.07
CA TYR A 225 -7.94 28.00 -1.51
C TYR A 225 -7.17 26.68 -1.44
N PHE A 226 -5.97 26.62 -2.04
CA PHE A 226 -5.17 25.40 -2.04
C PHE A 226 -4.60 25.07 -0.66
N ALA A 227 -4.30 26.08 0.17
CA ALA A 227 -3.91 25.87 1.56
C ALA A 227 -5.02 25.17 2.36
N GLU A 228 -6.26 25.65 2.26
CA GLU A 228 -7.41 25.06 2.96
C GLU A 228 -7.76 23.69 2.42
N LYS A 229 -7.70 23.50 1.09
CA LYS A 229 -7.95 22.21 0.47
C LYS A 229 -6.95 21.15 0.91
N THR A 230 -5.67 21.52 1.06
CA THR A 230 -4.63 20.64 1.62
C THR A 230 -4.95 20.25 3.07
N LEU A 231 -5.40 21.19 3.91
CA LEU A 231 -5.75 20.90 5.30
C LEU A 231 -6.98 19.98 5.41
N ASN A 232 -7.97 20.18 4.55
CA ASN A 232 -9.16 19.33 4.50
C ASN A 232 -8.80 17.91 4.03
N SER A 233 -7.98 17.78 2.99
CA SER A 233 -7.54 16.47 2.51
C SER A 233 -6.68 15.73 3.53
N LEU A 234 -5.77 16.43 4.22
CA LEU A 234 -4.99 15.90 5.35
C LEU A 234 -5.88 15.38 6.47
N ARG A 235 -6.93 16.13 6.84
CA ARG A 235 -7.87 15.71 7.89
C ARG A 235 -8.58 14.41 7.51
N SER A 236 -9.11 14.31 6.29
CA SER A 236 -9.75 13.08 5.81
C SER A 236 -8.75 11.92 5.69
N PHE A 237 -7.50 12.20 5.32
CA PHE A 237 -6.43 11.21 5.25
C PHE A 237 -6.09 10.64 6.64
N VAL A 238 -5.85 11.50 7.63
CA VAL A 238 -5.53 11.09 9.01
C VAL A 238 -6.71 10.38 9.67
N ASN A 239 -7.95 10.82 9.42
CA ASN A 239 -9.16 10.17 9.93
C ASN A 239 -9.44 8.81 9.28
N GLY A 240 -8.67 8.41 8.25
CA GLY A 240 -8.87 7.14 7.55
C GLY A 240 -10.12 7.09 6.69
N GLU A 241 -10.78 8.22 6.41
CA GLU A 241 -12.02 8.30 5.61
C GLU A 241 -11.80 7.75 4.18
N LYS A 242 -10.55 7.79 3.69
CA LYS A 242 -10.14 7.27 2.38
C LYS A 242 -9.44 5.91 2.41
N ASN A 243 -9.04 5.40 3.58
CA ASN A 243 -8.21 4.18 3.71
C ASN A 243 -9.01 2.86 3.73
N ASN A 244 -10.33 2.89 3.45
CA ASN A 244 -11.18 1.69 3.50
C ASN A 244 -10.95 0.66 2.37
N VAL A 245 -10.15 0.97 1.35
CA VAL A 245 -9.99 0.07 0.19
C VAL A 245 -9.20 -1.21 0.54
N ASP A 246 -8.14 -1.09 1.36
CA ASP A 246 -7.32 -2.24 1.76
C ASP A 246 -8.10 -3.17 2.71
N ILE A 247 -8.86 -2.60 3.65
CA ILE A 247 -9.72 -3.36 4.59
C ILE A 247 -10.84 -4.09 3.85
N ILE A 248 -11.48 -3.43 2.87
CA ILE A 248 -12.55 -4.04 2.05
C ILE A 248 -11.98 -5.18 1.17
N ASN A 249 -10.78 -5.02 0.61
CA ASN A 249 -10.14 -6.06 -0.18
C ASN A 249 -9.74 -7.28 0.68
N ILE A 250 -9.25 -7.05 1.89
CA ILE A 250 -8.94 -8.14 2.83
C ILE A 250 -10.22 -8.86 3.26
N GLN A 251 -11.28 -8.15 3.62
CA GLN A 251 -12.58 -8.78 3.93
C GLN A 251 -13.09 -9.62 2.75
N LYS A 252 -12.92 -9.15 1.51
CA LYS A 252 -13.26 -9.93 0.30
C LYS A 252 -12.39 -11.18 0.16
N ILE A 253 -11.07 -11.09 0.38
CA ILE A 253 -10.15 -12.23 0.33
C ILE A 253 -10.46 -13.25 1.44
N THR A 254 -10.68 -12.81 2.68
CA THR A 254 -11.02 -13.68 3.81
C THR A 254 -12.40 -14.34 3.61
N THR A 255 -13.36 -13.60 3.04
CA THR A 255 -14.70 -14.15 2.72
C THR A 255 -14.63 -15.15 1.56
N ALA A 256 -13.81 -14.89 0.54
CA ALA A 256 -13.56 -15.81 -0.56
C ALA A 256 -12.85 -17.08 -0.09
N ALA A 257 -11.85 -16.97 0.79
CA ALA A 257 -11.16 -18.12 1.37
C ALA A 257 -12.11 -18.99 2.23
N ARG A 258 -12.98 -18.37 3.04
CA ARG A 258 -14.02 -19.08 3.80
C ARG A 258 -15.03 -19.78 2.89
N LYS A 259 -15.42 -19.15 1.79
CA LYS A 259 -16.33 -19.74 0.81
C LYS A 259 -15.70 -20.95 0.10
N ASN A 260 -14.44 -20.83 -0.31
CA ASN A 260 -13.71 -21.95 -0.91
C ASN A 260 -13.55 -23.13 0.06
N TYR A 261 -13.41 -22.87 1.36
CA TYR A 261 -13.43 -23.92 2.39
C TYR A 261 -14.82 -24.52 2.59
N SER A 262 -15.88 -23.71 2.57
CA SER A 262 -17.26 -24.21 2.65
C SER A 262 -17.71 -24.99 1.42
N ASP A 263 -17.02 -24.85 0.29
CA ASP A 263 -17.32 -25.54 -0.97
C ASP A 263 -16.53 -26.87 -1.12
N LEU A 264 -15.65 -27.21 -0.17
CA LEU A 264 -14.97 -28.52 -0.14
C LEU A 264 -15.95 -29.69 0.07
N PRO A 265 -15.73 -30.86 -0.56
CA PRO A 265 -16.47 -32.09 -0.27
C PRO A 265 -16.44 -32.46 1.23
N SER A 266 -17.54 -33.02 1.75
CA SER A 266 -17.72 -33.26 3.20
C SER A 266 -16.75 -34.29 3.80
N ASP A 267 -16.19 -35.15 2.97
CA ASP A 267 -15.14 -36.14 3.28
C ASP A 267 -13.74 -35.52 3.42
N LEU A 268 -13.54 -34.31 2.87
CA LEU A 268 -12.31 -33.52 3.03
C LEU A 268 -12.46 -32.41 4.09
N LYS A 269 -13.68 -32.17 4.58
CA LYS A 269 -13.94 -31.28 5.71
C LYS A 269 -13.76 -32.04 7.01
N ILE A 270 -12.82 -31.60 7.83
CA ILE A 270 -12.62 -32.17 9.17
C ILE A 270 -13.87 -31.87 10.02
N GLN A 271 -14.59 -32.92 10.42
CA GLN A 271 -15.60 -32.79 11.46
C GLN A 271 -14.90 -32.38 12.75
N ARG A 272 -15.14 -31.15 13.19
CA ARG A 272 -14.75 -30.71 14.54
C ARG A 272 -15.55 -31.55 15.54
N SER A 273 -14.86 -32.39 16.29
CA SER A 273 -15.37 -32.99 17.54
C SER A 273 -15.51 -31.91 18.61
#